data_AF-A0A0N8PZC4-F1
#
_entry.id   AF-A0A0N8PZC4-F1
#
_cell.length_a   1.000
_cell.length_b   1.000
_cell.length_c   1.000
_cell.angle_alpha   90.00
_cell.angle_beta   90.00
_cell.angle_gamma   90.00
#
_symmetry.space_group_name_H-M   'P 1'
#
loop_
_entity.id
_entity.type
_entity.pdbx_description
1 polymer ?
#
loop_
_entity_poly.entity_id
_entity_poly.type
_entity_poly.pdbx_seq_one_letter_code
_entity_poly.pdbx_strand_id
1 'polypeptide(L)'
;MILNVLRQGVQDQNLQAFYPPGSLEQLAQQIAHSGALARIAAEWRLPTEVAMDLARLALVDIQGCLDDSGSMAFEENGERIDDAKMIVSKVAQAATLFDTDGIQICFLNSPAVGQGIKNEAQAQHLLSSINFSGLTPLGTSFERKVLQPLVAAARSGTLRKPVLAIIVTDGEPAGEHRHKLVQAITDAKRALATTRYGADALSIELAQVGNDQKAAAFLNEIDVHPEIGSFVDVTGNFEMESAQMQQTTGIALSPDMWLVKLLLGALDTAYDSHDERRR
;
A
#
# COMPACT_ATOMS: atom_id res chain seq x y z
N MET A 1 11.93 -22.48 1.12
CA MET A 1 11.73 -21.40 0.13
C MET A 1 11.04 -20.20 0.77
N ILE A 2 9.82 -20.35 1.32
CA ILE A 2 9.07 -19.25 2.00
C ILE A 2 9.91 -18.55 3.08
N LEU A 3 10.57 -19.32 3.96
CA LEU A 3 11.44 -18.76 5.00
C LEU A 3 12.55 -17.86 4.44
N ASN A 4 13.09 -18.17 3.26
CA ASN A 4 14.13 -17.34 2.65
C ASN A 4 13.54 -16.02 2.14
N VAL A 5 12.36 -16.06 1.51
CA VAL A 5 11.63 -14.85 1.08
C VAL A 5 11.36 -13.94 2.28
N LEU A 6 10.85 -14.51 3.38
CA LEU A 6 10.59 -13.73 4.60
C LEU A 6 11.87 -13.15 5.22
N ARG A 7 12.95 -13.94 5.29
CA ARG A 7 14.25 -13.45 5.80
C ARG A 7 14.83 -12.34 4.92
N GLN A 8 14.72 -12.48 3.61
CA GLN A 8 15.13 -11.45 2.66
C GLN A 8 14.31 -10.18 2.84
N GLY A 9 12.98 -10.28 2.96
CA GLY A 9 12.13 -9.12 3.23
C GLY A 9 12.45 -8.40 4.54
N VAL A 10 12.65 -9.16 5.62
CA VAL A 10 13.07 -8.55 6.91
C VAL A 10 14.43 -7.86 6.81
N GLN A 11 15.36 -8.41 6.03
CA GLN A 11 16.69 -7.81 5.83
C GLN A 11 16.62 -6.57 4.95
N ASP A 12 15.95 -6.67 3.80
CA ASP A 12 15.78 -5.64 2.78
C ASP A 12 15.10 -4.39 3.38
N GLN A 13 14.04 -4.61 4.17
CA GLN A 13 13.20 -3.55 4.74
C GLN A 13 13.58 -3.20 6.20
N ASN A 14 14.73 -3.65 6.72
CA ASN A 14 15.18 -3.39 8.09
C ASN A 14 14.15 -3.70 9.22
N LEU A 15 13.41 -4.79 9.10
CA LEU A 15 12.29 -5.13 10.00
C LEU A 15 12.70 -5.99 11.21
N GLN A 16 13.99 -6.11 11.51
CA GLN A 16 14.50 -7.08 12.50
C GLN A 16 13.93 -6.83 13.91
N ALA A 17 13.54 -5.58 14.22
CA ALA A 17 12.95 -5.20 15.50
C ALA A 17 11.59 -5.86 15.79
N PHE A 18 10.90 -6.35 14.75
CA PHE A 18 9.59 -7.00 14.83
C PHE A 18 9.67 -8.53 14.87
N TYR A 19 10.75 -9.10 14.32
CA TYR A 19 10.88 -10.54 14.11
C TYR A 19 12.02 -11.14 14.94
N PRO A 20 11.76 -11.51 16.22
CA PRO A 20 12.77 -12.18 17.05
C PRO A 20 13.13 -13.57 16.50
N PRO A 21 14.29 -14.13 16.90
CA PRO A 21 14.72 -15.44 16.42
C PRO A 21 13.64 -16.53 16.57
N GLY A 22 13.38 -17.28 15.50
CA GLY A 22 12.36 -18.34 15.47
C GLY A 22 10.98 -17.91 14.97
N SER A 23 10.65 -16.61 14.96
CA SER A 23 9.32 -16.14 14.56
C SER A 23 9.06 -16.32 13.07
N LEU A 24 10.08 -16.10 12.23
CA LEU A 24 9.97 -16.27 10.78
C LEU A 24 9.81 -17.73 10.37
N GLU A 25 10.42 -18.67 11.09
CA GLU A 25 10.25 -20.11 10.88
C GLU A 25 8.79 -20.51 11.15
N GLN A 26 8.22 -20.04 12.26
CA GLN A 26 6.82 -20.28 12.59
C GLN A 26 5.89 -19.67 11.53
N LEU A 27 6.14 -18.43 11.12
CA LEU A 27 5.35 -17.74 10.10
C LEU A 27 5.43 -18.47 8.75
N ALA A 28 6.64 -18.87 8.31
CA ALA A 28 6.83 -19.62 7.08
C ALA A 28 6.09 -20.96 7.11
N GLN A 29 6.11 -21.66 8.24
CA GLN A 29 5.33 -22.89 8.42
C GLN A 29 3.83 -22.60 8.33
N GLN A 30 3.31 -21.56 8.99
CA GLN A 30 1.89 -21.21 8.93
C GLN A 30 1.44 -20.93 7.48
N ILE A 31 2.21 -20.16 6.71
CA ILE A 31 1.92 -19.87 5.29
C ILE A 31 1.98 -21.16 4.45
N ALA A 32 2.96 -22.04 4.70
CA ALA A 32 3.07 -23.30 3.97
C ALA A 32 1.83 -24.21 4.18
N HIS A 33 1.30 -24.26 5.41
CA HIS A 33 0.15 -25.10 5.75
C HIS A 33 -1.20 -24.48 5.35
N SER A 34 -1.28 -23.16 5.17
CA SER A 34 -2.55 -22.49 4.85
C SER A 34 -2.98 -22.70 3.39
N GLY A 35 -2.06 -23.05 2.50
CA GLY A 35 -2.31 -23.12 1.05
C GLY A 35 -2.48 -21.74 0.39
N ALA A 36 -2.23 -20.65 1.12
CA ALA A 36 -2.40 -19.27 0.65
C ALA A 36 -1.70 -19.00 -0.69
N LEU A 37 -0.44 -19.43 -0.80
CA LEU A 37 0.39 -19.21 -1.99
C LEU A 37 -0.16 -19.94 -3.22
N ALA A 38 -0.56 -21.20 -3.06
CA ALA A 38 -1.15 -21.97 -4.15
C ALA A 38 -2.49 -21.37 -4.59
N ARG A 39 -3.27 -20.88 -3.63
CA ARG A 39 -4.56 -20.24 -3.88
C ARG A 39 -4.40 -18.94 -4.66
N ILE A 40 -3.57 -18.02 -4.19
CA ILE A 40 -3.38 -16.74 -4.88
C ILE A 40 -2.71 -16.94 -6.26
N ALA A 41 -1.76 -17.86 -6.38
CA ALA A 41 -1.17 -18.21 -7.67
C ALA A 41 -2.22 -18.67 -8.69
N ALA A 42 -3.18 -19.49 -8.27
CA ALA A 42 -4.26 -19.96 -9.14
C ALA A 42 -5.29 -18.86 -9.44
N GLU A 43 -5.73 -18.12 -8.42
CA GLU A 43 -6.75 -17.06 -8.57
C GLU A 43 -6.25 -15.92 -9.45
N TRP A 44 -4.99 -15.51 -9.31
CA TRP A 44 -4.36 -14.39 -10.02
C TRP A 44 -3.48 -14.85 -11.20
N ARG A 45 -3.50 -16.16 -11.51
CA ARG A 45 -2.74 -16.79 -12.62
C ARG A 45 -1.25 -16.41 -12.62
N LEU A 46 -0.66 -16.34 -11.43
CA LEU A 46 0.73 -15.92 -11.25
C LEU A 46 1.69 -17.10 -11.44
N PRO A 47 2.90 -16.84 -11.98
CA PRO A 47 4.03 -17.76 -11.81
C PRO A 47 4.26 -18.08 -10.33
N THR A 48 4.75 -19.28 -10.04
CA THR A 48 4.96 -19.72 -8.65
C THR A 48 5.94 -18.79 -7.92
N GLU A 49 6.99 -18.35 -8.60
CA GLU A 49 8.00 -17.44 -8.08
C GLU A 49 7.40 -16.10 -7.66
N VAL A 50 6.53 -15.52 -8.49
CA VAL A 50 5.85 -14.24 -8.18
C VAL A 50 4.87 -14.41 -7.02
N ALA A 51 4.11 -15.51 -7.01
CA ALA A 51 3.21 -15.79 -5.90
C ALA A 51 3.97 -15.97 -4.57
N MET A 52 5.16 -16.55 -4.60
CA MET A 52 6.02 -16.72 -3.42
C MET A 52 6.42 -15.38 -2.80
N ASP A 53 6.64 -14.33 -3.60
CA ASP A 53 7.01 -13.01 -3.10
C ASP A 53 5.88 -12.36 -2.28
N LEU A 54 4.62 -12.67 -2.60
CA LEU A 54 3.44 -12.21 -1.82
C LEU A 54 3.44 -12.72 -0.37
N ALA A 55 4.26 -13.73 -0.03
CA ALA A 55 4.46 -14.12 1.37
C ALA A 55 4.97 -12.95 2.24
N ARG A 56 5.62 -11.93 1.65
CA ARG A 56 6.06 -10.72 2.35
C ARG A 56 4.91 -9.92 2.95
N LEU A 57 3.69 -10.04 2.43
CA LEU A 57 2.51 -9.41 3.03
C LEU A 57 2.26 -9.90 4.46
N ALA A 58 2.71 -11.10 4.83
CA ALA A 58 2.65 -11.59 6.20
C ALA A 58 3.55 -10.82 7.18
N LEU A 59 4.48 -10.00 6.66
CA LEU A 59 5.42 -9.20 7.45
C LEU A 59 4.86 -7.83 7.87
N VAL A 60 3.67 -7.45 7.43
CA VAL A 60 3.13 -6.11 7.68
C VAL A 60 1.64 -6.16 7.98
N ASP A 61 1.15 -5.17 8.71
CA ASP A 61 -0.28 -4.85 8.76
C ASP A 61 -0.59 -3.84 7.64
N ILE A 62 -1.69 -4.00 6.90
CA ILE A 62 -2.06 -3.07 5.82
C ILE A 62 -3.12 -2.07 6.29
N GLN A 63 -2.85 -0.78 6.07
CA GLN A 63 -3.78 0.32 6.33
C GLN A 63 -4.05 1.14 5.07
N GLY A 64 -5.29 1.08 4.57
CA GLY A 64 -5.77 1.87 3.44
C GLY A 64 -6.24 3.28 3.86
N CYS A 65 -5.87 4.30 3.08
CA CYS A 65 -6.43 5.65 3.15
C CYS A 65 -7.01 6.01 1.78
N LEU A 66 -8.34 6.00 1.67
CA LEU A 66 -9.03 6.19 0.41
C LEU A 66 -9.50 7.63 0.22
N ASP A 67 -9.30 8.14 -0.97
CA ASP A 67 -9.88 9.40 -1.41
C ASP A 67 -11.40 9.26 -1.56
N ASP A 68 -12.12 10.07 -0.80
CA ASP A 68 -13.57 10.22 -0.86
C ASP A 68 -13.97 11.67 -1.20
N SER A 69 -13.12 12.40 -1.92
CA SER A 69 -13.39 13.75 -2.41
C SER A 69 -14.46 13.76 -3.52
N GLY A 70 -14.89 14.96 -3.91
CA GLY A 70 -15.89 15.10 -4.97
C GLY A 70 -15.40 14.67 -6.36
N SER A 71 -14.10 14.84 -6.68
CA SER A 71 -13.55 14.51 -8.00
C SER A 71 -13.71 13.02 -8.33
N MET A 72 -13.58 12.15 -7.32
CA MET A 72 -13.84 10.71 -7.43
C MET A 72 -15.23 10.38 -8.00
N ALA A 73 -16.26 11.17 -7.67
CA ALA A 73 -17.64 10.91 -8.08
C ALA A 73 -18.06 11.64 -9.36
N PHE A 74 -17.58 12.86 -9.57
CA PHE A 74 -18.04 13.71 -10.66
C PHE A 74 -17.20 13.60 -11.94
N GLU A 75 -15.96 13.13 -11.84
CA GLU A 75 -15.08 12.92 -12.98
C GLU A 75 -15.12 11.47 -13.45
N GLU A 76 -14.78 11.25 -14.72
CA GLU A 76 -14.71 9.91 -15.34
C GLU A 76 -15.99 9.06 -15.13
N ASN A 77 -17.15 9.72 -15.02
CA ASN A 77 -18.45 9.08 -14.75
C ASN A 77 -18.47 8.15 -13.51
N GLY A 78 -17.60 8.41 -12.52
CA GLY A 78 -17.49 7.61 -11.30
C GLY A 78 -16.63 6.36 -11.41
N GLU A 79 -15.94 6.13 -12.53
CA GLU A 79 -15.03 4.99 -12.74
C GLU A 79 -13.93 4.92 -11.68
N ARG A 80 -13.43 6.07 -11.22
CA ARG A 80 -12.45 6.18 -10.13
C ARG A 80 -12.88 5.49 -8.84
N ILE A 81 -14.17 5.53 -8.53
CA ILE A 81 -14.73 4.84 -7.35
C ILE A 81 -14.71 3.33 -7.56
N ASP A 82 -14.97 2.86 -8.76
CA ASP A 82 -14.96 1.43 -9.08
C ASP A 82 -13.53 0.87 -9.09
N ASP A 83 -12.55 1.65 -9.57
CA ASP A 83 -11.12 1.32 -9.44
C ASP A 83 -10.69 1.24 -7.97
N ALA A 84 -11.06 2.24 -7.16
CA ALA A 84 -10.75 2.23 -5.73
C ALA A 84 -11.39 1.02 -5.02
N LYS A 85 -12.64 0.66 -5.36
CA LYS A 85 -13.28 -0.57 -4.86
C LYS A 85 -12.52 -1.82 -5.27
N MET A 86 -12.07 -1.88 -6.52
CA MET A 86 -11.32 -3.02 -7.06
C MET A 86 -9.99 -3.18 -6.32
N ILE A 87 -9.20 -2.11 -6.20
CA ILE A 87 -7.92 -2.11 -5.46
C ILE A 87 -8.14 -2.60 -4.04
N VAL A 88 -9.05 -1.98 -3.30
CA VAL A 88 -9.31 -2.33 -1.90
C VAL A 88 -9.74 -3.78 -1.74
N SER A 89 -10.61 -4.26 -2.64
CA SER A 89 -11.12 -5.63 -2.60
C SER A 89 -10.00 -6.64 -2.84
N LYS A 90 -9.10 -6.36 -3.79
CA LYS A 90 -7.95 -7.19 -4.13
C LYS A 90 -6.87 -7.16 -3.08
N VAL A 91 -6.57 -5.99 -2.53
CA VAL A 91 -5.67 -5.83 -1.37
C VAL A 91 -6.22 -6.62 -0.18
N ALA A 92 -7.50 -6.47 0.16
CA ALA A 92 -8.11 -7.23 1.27
C ALA A 92 -8.06 -8.74 1.03
N GLN A 93 -8.36 -9.20 -0.20
CA GLN A 93 -8.26 -10.61 -0.58
C GLN A 93 -6.83 -11.13 -0.39
N ALA A 94 -5.82 -10.44 -0.92
CA ALA A 94 -4.43 -10.86 -0.83
C ALA A 94 -3.91 -10.82 0.60
N ALA A 95 -4.08 -9.69 1.29
CA ALA A 95 -3.65 -9.49 2.66
C ALA A 95 -4.19 -10.59 3.57
N THR A 96 -5.48 -10.95 3.42
CA THR A 96 -6.11 -11.92 4.33
C THR A 96 -5.77 -13.38 4.12
N LEU A 97 -5.09 -13.69 3.01
CA LEU A 97 -4.46 -15.00 2.83
C LEU A 97 -3.20 -15.15 3.70
N PHE A 98 -2.53 -14.04 4.01
CA PHE A 98 -1.26 -13.99 4.73
C PHE A 98 -1.40 -13.45 6.15
N ASP A 99 -2.46 -12.69 6.42
CA ASP A 99 -2.74 -12.05 7.69
C ASP A 99 -4.21 -12.15 8.11
N THR A 100 -4.47 -12.71 9.29
CA THR A 100 -5.83 -13.14 9.64
C THR A 100 -6.68 -12.08 10.32
N ASP A 101 -6.12 -10.97 10.78
CA ASP A 101 -6.86 -9.88 11.42
C ASP A 101 -7.55 -8.95 10.40
N GLY A 102 -7.01 -8.86 9.19
CA GLY A 102 -7.58 -8.12 8.06
C GLY A 102 -7.09 -6.68 7.98
N ILE A 103 -7.47 -5.98 6.91
CA ILE A 103 -6.96 -4.63 6.66
C ILE A 103 -7.80 -3.56 7.39
N GLN A 104 -7.17 -2.44 7.71
CA GLN A 104 -7.87 -1.23 8.15
C GLN A 104 -8.06 -0.29 6.98
N ILE A 105 -9.21 0.39 6.92
CA ILE A 105 -9.51 1.39 5.89
C ILE A 105 -10.02 2.65 6.56
N CYS A 106 -9.45 3.79 6.19
CA CYS A 106 -9.96 5.11 6.51
C CYS A 106 -10.13 5.92 5.21
N PHE A 107 -10.78 7.06 5.32
CA PHE A 107 -11.06 7.94 4.19
C PHE A 107 -10.44 9.32 4.43
N LEU A 108 -10.25 10.15 3.40
CA LEU A 108 -9.73 11.51 3.60
C LEU A 108 -10.72 12.36 4.40
N ASN A 109 -11.95 12.48 3.91
CA ASN A 109 -12.99 13.35 4.46
C ASN A 109 -13.84 12.64 5.52
N SER A 110 -14.36 11.46 5.22
CA SER A 110 -15.29 10.73 6.08
C SER A 110 -14.65 10.29 7.40
N PRO A 111 -15.36 10.39 8.55
CA PRO A 111 -14.90 9.86 9.82
C PRO A 111 -15.06 8.34 9.92
N ALA A 112 -15.69 7.69 8.93
CA ALA A 112 -15.86 6.24 8.90
C ALA A 112 -14.50 5.52 8.90
N VAL A 113 -14.45 4.37 9.57
CA VAL A 113 -13.29 3.49 9.60
C VAL A 113 -13.76 2.05 9.43
N GLY A 114 -13.21 1.34 8.45
CA GLY A 114 -13.31 -0.10 8.33
C GLY A 114 -12.18 -0.75 9.13
N GLN A 115 -12.51 -1.66 10.05
CA GLN A 115 -11.52 -2.45 10.78
C GLN A 115 -11.68 -3.93 10.45
N GLY A 116 -10.56 -4.62 10.23
CA GLY A 116 -10.54 -6.04 9.96
C GLY A 116 -11.34 -6.43 8.71
N ILE A 117 -11.18 -5.66 7.64
CA ILE A 117 -11.80 -5.94 6.34
C ILE A 117 -11.06 -7.13 5.71
N LYS A 118 -11.79 -8.22 5.47
CA LYS A 118 -11.20 -9.51 5.06
C LYS A 118 -11.58 -10.00 3.67
N ASN A 119 -12.50 -9.33 3.01
CA ASN A 119 -12.97 -9.75 1.70
C ASN A 119 -13.63 -8.59 0.96
N GLU A 120 -13.81 -8.82 -0.33
CA GLU A 120 -14.48 -7.92 -1.26
C GLU A 120 -15.88 -7.48 -0.77
N ALA A 121 -16.69 -8.40 -0.24
CA ALA A 121 -18.04 -8.06 0.19
C ALA A 121 -18.04 -7.03 1.35
N GLN A 122 -17.12 -7.17 2.31
CA GLN A 122 -16.94 -6.20 3.40
C GLN A 122 -16.41 -4.86 2.90
N ALA A 123 -15.47 -4.87 1.96
CA ALA A 123 -14.94 -3.67 1.33
C ALA A 123 -16.04 -2.90 0.55
N GLN A 124 -16.80 -3.62 -0.28
CA GLN A 124 -17.93 -3.05 -1.02
C GLN A 124 -19.00 -2.49 -0.09
N HIS A 125 -19.34 -3.20 0.99
CA HIS A 125 -20.30 -2.71 1.98
C HIS A 125 -19.80 -1.40 2.63
N LEU A 126 -18.54 -1.35 3.05
CA LEU A 126 -17.95 -0.14 3.60
C LEU A 126 -18.05 1.02 2.60
N LEU A 127 -17.58 0.82 1.37
CA LEU A 127 -17.55 1.85 0.31
C LEU A 127 -18.94 2.33 -0.10
N SER A 128 -19.94 1.45 -0.10
CA SER A 128 -21.34 1.81 -0.43
C SER A 128 -21.97 2.80 0.57
N SER A 129 -21.40 2.90 1.78
CA SER A 129 -21.87 3.82 2.83
C SER A 129 -21.19 5.19 2.81
N ILE A 130 -20.21 5.39 1.92
CA ILE A 130 -19.40 6.61 1.86
C ILE A 130 -20.01 7.60 0.88
N ASN A 131 -20.12 8.85 1.31
CA ASN A 131 -20.51 9.96 0.46
C ASN A 131 -19.27 10.68 -0.07
N PHE A 132 -18.98 10.48 -1.35
CA PHE A 132 -17.84 11.08 -2.05
C PHE A 132 -18.09 12.59 -2.25
N SER A 133 -17.41 13.41 -1.45
CA SER A 133 -17.60 14.85 -1.40
C SER A 133 -16.46 15.55 -0.66
N GLY A 134 -16.32 16.86 -0.90
CA GLY A 134 -15.28 17.66 -0.26
C GLY A 134 -14.02 17.78 -1.13
N LEU A 135 -12.97 18.33 -0.51
CA LEU A 135 -11.66 18.51 -1.13
C LEU A 135 -10.78 17.28 -0.88
N THR A 136 -9.51 17.36 -1.28
CA THR A 136 -8.52 16.29 -1.16
C THR A 136 -7.46 16.65 -0.11
N PRO A 137 -7.77 16.65 1.20
CA PRO A 137 -6.82 16.98 2.28
C PRO A 137 -5.88 15.78 2.55
N LEU A 138 -5.12 15.38 1.53
CA LEU A 138 -4.33 14.16 1.46
C LEU A 138 -3.35 14.03 2.64
N GLY A 139 -2.44 14.99 2.80
CA GLY A 139 -1.43 15.01 3.85
C GLY A 139 -2.02 15.19 5.24
N THR A 140 -2.95 16.13 5.44
CA THR A 140 -3.57 16.37 6.74
C THR A 140 -4.37 15.16 7.24
N SER A 141 -5.12 14.51 6.36
CA SER A 141 -5.94 13.36 6.75
C SER A 141 -5.11 12.11 6.94
N PHE A 142 -4.13 11.86 6.07
CA PHE A 142 -3.18 10.76 6.23
C PHE A 142 -2.38 10.89 7.52
N GLU A 143 -1.89 12.10 7.84
CA GLU A 143 -1.20 12.37 9.10
C GLU A 143 -2.06 12.01 10.31
N ARG A 144 -3.29 12.53 10.35
CA ARG A 144 -4.19 12.37 11.49
C ARG A 144 -4.69 10.93 11.65
N LYS A 145 -5.01 10.26 10.55
CA LYS A 145 -5.74 8.96 10.57
C LYS A 145 -4.80 7.76 10.53
N VAL A 146 -3.59 7.90 9.99
CA VAL A 146 -2.61 6.81 9.84
C VAL A 146 -1.32 7.11 10.60
N LEU A 147 -0.63 8.20 10.27
CA LEU A 147 0.74 8.45 10.77
C LEU A 147 0.79 8.73 12.27
N GLN A 148 -0.08 9.58 12.79
CA GLN A 148 -0.10 9.93 14.22
C GLN A 148 -0.44 8.72 15.11
N PRO A 149 -1.50 7.93 14.82
CA PRO A 149 -1.75 6.68 15.55
C PRO A 149 -0.58 5.69 15.51
N LEU A 150 0.06 5.55 14.35
CA LEU A 150 1.22 4.67 14.17
C LEU A 150 2.41 5.11 15.04
N VAL A 151 2.79 6.39 14.96
CA VAL A 151 3.88 6.97 15.76
C VAL A 151 3.58 6.86 17.25
N ALA A 152 2.32 7.08 17.65
CA ALA A 152 1.90 6.90 19.04
C ALA A 152 2.10 5.46 19.51
N ALA A 153 1.62 4.48 18.72
CA ALA A 153 1.79 3.05 19.02
C ALA A 153 3.26 2.61 19.07
N ALA A 154 4.10 3.17 18.21
CA ALA A 154 5.54 2.91 18.21
C ALA A 154 6.20 3.45 19.50
N ARG A 155 5.87 4.69 19.90
CA ARG A 155 6.39 5.32 21.12
C ARG A 155 5.93 4.62 22.41
N SER A 156 4.69 4.12 22.44
CA SER A 156 4.18 3.34 23.57
C SER A 156 4.64 1.88 23.59
N GLY A 157 5.36 1.42 22.56
CA GLY A 157 5.80 0.03 22.44
C GLY A 157 4.66 -0.96 22.17
N THR A 158 3.52 -0.48 21.67
CA THR A 158 2.33 -1.30 21.36
C THR A 158 2.21 -1.67 19.88
N LEU A 159 3.04 -1.10 19.00
CA LEU A 159 3.12 -1.49 17.60
C LEU A 159 3.62 -2.94 17.48
N ARG A 160 2.80 -3.83 16.89
CA ARG A 160 3.05 -5.28 16.83
C ARG A 160 3.70 -5.74 15.54
N LYS A 161 3.35 -5.12 14.42
CA LYS A 161 3.94 -5.33 13.10
C LYS A 161 4.28 -3.97 12.47
N PRO A 162 5.21 -3.94 11.49
CA PRO A 162 5.35 -2.80 10.59
C PRO A 162 4.04 -2.55 9.83
N VAL A 163 3.84 -1.33 9.34
CA VAL A 163 2.63 -0.96 8.59
C VAL A 163 2.98 -0.68 7.13
N LEU A 164 2.25 -1.30 6.21
CA LEU A 164 2.14 -0.84 4.83
C LEU A 164 0.90 0.07 4.72
N ALA A 165 1.13 1.36 4.51
CA ALA A 165 0.08 2.33 4.31
C ALA A 165 -0.18 2.52 2.81
N ILE A 166 -1.38 2.17 2.34
CA ILE A 166 -1.76 2.32 0.93
C ILE A 166 -2.73 3.49 0.80
N ILE A 167 -2.32 4.54 0.11
CA ILE A 167 -3.16 5.69 -0.19
C ILE A 167 -3.69 5.51 -1.61
N VAL A 168 -5.02 5.54 -1.78
CA VAL A 168 -5.65 5.47 -3.11
C VAL A 168 -6.28 6.82 -3.41
N THR A 169 -5.83 7.50 -4.47
CA THR A 169 -6.29 8.86 -4.79
C THR A 169 -6.29 9.12 -6.29
N ASP A 170 -7.16 10.01 -6.74
CA ASP A 170 -7.27 10.49 -8.12
C ASP A 170 -6.61 11.84 -8.36
N GLY A 171 -5.99 12.44 -7.33
CA GLY A 171 -5.71 13.87 -7.33
C GLY A 171 -4.48 14.31 -6.53
N GLU A 172 -4.04 15.52 -6.84
CA GLU A 172 -3.12 16.27 -5.98
C GLU A 172 -3.86 16.86 -4.76
N PRO A 173 -3.13 17.24 -3.69
CA PRO A 173 -3.75 17.84 -2.51
C PRO A 173 -4.58 19.08 -2.84
N ALA A 174 -5.79 19.16 -2.30
CA ALA A 174 -6.71 20.28 -2.41
C ALA A 174 -7.28 20.67 -1.05
N GLY A 175 -7.38 21.97 -0.77
CA GLY A 175 -7.83 22.47 0.54
C GLY A 175 -6.76 22.46 1.63
N GLU A 176 -5.51 22.14 1.26
CA GLU A 176 -4.33 22.21 2.12
C GLU A 176 -3.10 22.67 1.32
N HIS A 177 -1.97 22.83 1.99
CA HIS A 177 -0.71 23.16 1.32
C HIS A 177 -0.16 21.94 0.57
N ARG A 178 0.27 22.09 -0.69
CA ARG A 178 0.78 20.99 -1.54
C ARG A 178 1.87 20.15 -0.85
N HIS A 179 2.76 20.79 -0.09
CA HIS A 179 3.86 20.11 0.60
C HIS A 179 3.47 19.44 1.93
N LYS A 180 2.19 19.47 2.32
CA LYS A 180 1.73 18.93 3.61
C LYS A 180 1.94 17.42 3.70
N LEU A 181 1.72 16.68 2.62
CA LEU A 181 1.98 15.24 2.59
C LEU A 181 3.45 14.92 2.85
N VAL A 182 4.36 15.58 2.11
CA VAL A 182 5.81 15.42 2.28
C VAL A 182 6.22 15.70 3.72
N GLN A 183 5.76 16.84 4.27
CA GLN A 183 6.06 17.21 5.65
C GLN A 183 5.58 16.14 6.64
N ALA A 184 4.34 15.66 6.49
CA ALA A 184 3.76 14.67 7.39
C ALA A 184 4.54 13.34 7.36
N ILE A 185 4.92 12.88 6.17
CA ILE A 185 5.72 11.66 5.99
C ILE A 185 7.10 11.84 6.62
N THR A 186 7.80 12.95 6.32
CA THR A 186 9.10 13.27 6.90
C THR A 186 9.06 13.29 8.43
N ASP A 187 8.06 13.96 9.02
CA ASP A 187 7.92 14.07 10.48
C ASP A 187 7.62 12.71 11.12
N ALA A 188 6.78 11.89 10.49
CA ALA A 188 6.48 10.54 10.96
C ALA A 188 7.71 9.62 10.89
N LYS A 189 8.44 9.64 9.78
CA LYS A 189 9.67 8.85 9.59
C LYS A 189 10.74 9.22 10.61
N ARG A 190 10.96 10.52 10.81
CA ARG A 190 11.87 11.03 11.86
C ARG A 190 11.43 10.59 13.25
N ALA A 191 10.13 10.65 13.56
CA ALA A 191 9.62 10.19 14.84
C ALA A 191 9.82 8.68 15.04
N LEU A 192 9.53 7.86 14.03
CA LEU A 192 9.71 6.40 14.06
C LEU A 192 11.19 6.01 14.21
N ALA A 193 12.10 6.76 13.57
CA ALA A 193 13.56 6.57 13.71
C ALA A 193 14.07 6.74 15.14
N THR A 194 13.36 7.48 16.00
CA THR A 194 13.70 7.62 17.43
C THR A 194 13.18 6.48 18.31
N THR A 195 12.39 5.56 17.75
CA THR A 195 11.85 4.39 18.45
C THR A 195 12.73 3.16 18.21
N ARG A 196 12.50 2.08 18.96
CA ARG A 196 13.17 0.79 18.73
C ARG A 196 12.89 0.17 17.36
N TYR A 197 11.89 0.65 16.64
CA TYR A 197 11.42 0.05 15.38
C TYR A 197 12.07 0.67 14.14
N GLY A 198 12.66 1.87 14.25
CA GLY A 198 13.27 2.55 13.11
C GLY A 198 12.25 3.18 12.14
N ALA A 199 12.75 3.92 11.15
CA ALA A 199 11.92 4.59 10.14
C ALA A 199 11.19 3.62 9.21
N ASP A 200 11.71 2.40 9.05
CA ASP A 200 11.17 1.35 8.18
C ASP A 200 10.01 0.57 8.84
N ALA A 201 9.58 0.98 10.04
CA ALA A 201 8.32 0.55 10.63
C ALA A 201 7.07 0.96 9.83
N LEU A 202 7.25 1.79 8.80
CA LEU A 202 6.22 2.31 7.91
C LEU A 202 6.72 2.21 6.45
N SER A 203 6.00 1.49 5.60
CA SER A 203 6.13 1.59 4.14
C SER A 203 4.91 2.29 3.58
N ILE A 204 5.07 3.07 2.51
CA ILE A 204 3.96 3.85 1.93
C ILE A 204 3.85 3.52 0.45
N GLU A 205 2.63 3.23 0.02
CA GLU A 205 2.25 3.04 -1.37
C GLU A 205 1.23 4.13 -1.74
N LEU A 206 1.46 4.82 -2.85
CA LEU A 206 0.49 5.73 -3.47
C LEU A 206 -0.05 5.10 -4.75
N ALA A 207 -1.29 4.63 -4.72
CA ALA A 207 -1.98 4.08 -5.87
C ALA A 207 -2.86 5.14 -6.54
N GLN A 208 -2.55 5.47 -7.78
CA GLN A 208 -3.37 6.39 -8.58
C GLN A 208 -4.60 5.67 -9.15
N VAL A 209 -5.76 6.31 -9.04
CA VAL A 209 -6.98 5.93 -9.79
C VAL A 209 -7.37 7.05 -10.76
N GLY A 210 -8.06 6.70 -11.84
CA GLY A 210 -8.36 7.65 -12.92
C GLY A 210 -7.11 8.12 -13.69
N ASN A 211 -7.30 8.98 -14.67
CA ASN A 211 -6.28 9.35 -15.66
C ASN A 211 -5.79 10.80 -15.59
N ASP A 212 -5.98 11.47 -14.44
CA ASP A 212 -5.55 12.85 -14.24
C ASP A 212 -4.01 12.97 -14.33
N GLN A 213 -3.54 13.74 -15.31
CA GLN A 213 -2.11 13.98 -15.55
C GLN A 213 -1.44 14.83 -14.47
N LYS A 214 -2.18 15.71 -13.79
CA LYS A 214 -1.67 16.49 -12.66
C LYS A 214 -1.49 15.61 -11.43
N ALA A 215 -2.42 14.67 -11.21
CA ALA A 215 -2.26 13.66 -10.18
C ALA A 215 -1.00 12.82 -10.45
N ALA A 216 -0.85 12.31 -11.67
CA ALA A 216 0.35 11.56 -12.08
C ALA A 216 1.64 12.37 -11.87
N ALA A 217 1.65 13.65 -12.26
CA ALA A 217 2.81 14.52 -12.06
C ALA A 217 3.12 14.75 -10.58
N PHE A 218 2.11 14.98 -9.74
CA PHE A 218 2.28 15.13 -8.29
C PHE A 218 2.82 13.84 -7.66
N LEU A 219 2.27 12.68 -8.00
CA LEU A 219 2.72 11.41 -7.44
C LEU A 219 4.17 11.10 -7.87
N ASN A 220 4.52 11.34 -9.14
CA ASN A 220 5.91 11.22 -9.60
C ASN A 220 6.86 12.22 -8.89
N GLU A 221 6.40 13.42 -8.51
CA GLU A 221 7.20 14.34 -7.68
C GLU A 221 7.48 13.77 -6.27
N ILE A 222 6.53 13.00 -5.71
CA ILE A 222 6.69 12.34 -4.41
C ILE A 222 7.66 11.15 -4.53
N ASP A 223 7.49 10.34 -5.56
CA ASP A 223 8.30 9.16 -5.87
C ASP A 223 9.80 9.51 -5.92
N VAL A 224 10.16 10.53 -6.71
CA VAL A 224 11.56 10.96 -6.86
C VAL A 224 12.01 11.98 -5.79
N HIS A 225 11.22 12.22 -4.74
CA HIS A 225 11.50 13.24 -3.75
C HIS A 225 12.76 12.90 -2.95
N PRO A 226 13.75 13.80 -2.83
CA PRO A 226 15.07 13.47 -2.28
C PRO A 226 15.06 13.06 -0.79
N GLU A 227 14.02 13.42 -0.04
CA GLU A 227 13.90 13.08 1.38
C GLU A 227 13.00 11.86 1.65
N ILE A 228 11.99 11.62 0.81
CA ILE A 228 10.95 10.62 1.11
C ILE A 228 10.79 9.53 0.05
N GLY A 229 11.36 9.71 -1.15
CA GLY A 229 11.23 8.77 -2.26
C GLY A 229 11.68 7.36 -1.90
N SER A 230 12.78 7.22 -1.14
CA SER A 230 13.24 5.91 -0.66
C SER A 230 12.31 5.21 0.35
N PHE A 231 11.16 5.79 0.68
CA PHE A 231 10.19 5.25 1.63
C PHE A 231 8.77 5.16 1.06
N VAL A 232 8.59 5.63 -0.18
CA VAL A 232 7.30 5.76 -0.82
C VAL A 232 7.44 5.16 -2.21
N ASP A 233 6.58 4.21 -2.53
CA ASP A 233 6.41 3.72 -3.90
C ASP A 233 5.11 4.29 -4.49
N VAL A 234 5.07 4.38 -5.82
CA VAL A 234 3.95 4.96 -6.57
C VAL A 234 3.56 4.03 -7.70
N THR A 235 2.35 3.50 -7.63
CA THR A 235 1.74 2.76 -8.73
C THR A 235 0.72 3.63 -9.46
N GLY A 236 0.92 3.85 -10.76
CA GLY A 236 -0.07 4.50 -11.63
C GLY A 236 -1.32 3.64 -11.83
N ASN A 237 -2.35 4.22 -12.46
CA ASN A 237 -3.49 3.42 -12.92
C ASN A 237 -3.04 2.31 -13.89
N PHE A 238 -3.88 1.29 -14.06
CA PHE A 238 -3.52 0.11 -14.85
C PHE A 238 -3.13 0.46 -16.30
N GLU A 239 -3.86 1.38 -16.94
CA GLU A 239 -3.64 1.78 -18.32
C GLU A 239 -2.27 2.44 -18.51
N MET A 240 -1.88 3.34 -17.60
CA MET A 240 -0.59 4.02 -17.63
C MET A 240 0.56 3.05 -17.38
N GLU A 241 0.44 2.19 -16.36
CA GLU A 241 1.43 1.17 -16.01
C GLU A 241 1.61 0.16 -17.14
N SER A 242 0.50 -0.31 -17.73
CA SER A 242 0.54 -1.24 -18.85
C SER A 242 1.16 -0.61 -20.10
N ALA A 243 0.85 0.66 -20.39
CA ALA A 243 1.46 1.39 -21.49
C ALA A 243 2.97 1.58 -21.27
N GLN A 244 3.40 1.94 -20.06
CA GLN A 244 4.81 2.09 -19.70
C GLN A 244 5.56 0.77 -19.83
N MET A 245 5.04 -0.33 -19.25
CA MET A 245 5.67 -1.65 -19.33
C MET A 245 5.77 -2.15 -20.77
N GLN A 246 4.73 -1.94 -21.58
CA GLN A 246 4.73 -2.30 -22.99
C GLN A 246 5.79 -1.51 -23.77
N GLN A 247 6.01 -0.24 -23.45
CA GLN A 247 7.02 0.61 -24.08
C GLN A 247 8.45 0.23 -23.67
N THR A 248 8.68 -0.12 -22.40
CA THR A 248 10.03 -0.38 -21.86
C THR A 248 10.50 -1.82 -22.07
N THR A 249 9.59 -2.79 -21.95
CA THR A 249 9.91 -4.22 -21.98
C THR A 249 9.34 -4.96 -23.18
N GLY A 250 8.34 -4.39 -23.86
CA GLY A 250 7.60 -5.06 -24.93
C GLY A 250 6.55 -6.06 -24.43
N ILE A 251 6.35 -6.17 -23.13
CA ILE A 251 5.40 -7.10 -22.48
C ILE A 251 4.20 -6.29 -21.96
N ALA A 252 2.99 -6.79 -22.20
CA ALA A 252 1.77 -6.22 -21.66
C ALA A 252 1.63 -6.60 -20.18
N LEU A 253 1.40 -5.60 -19.32
CA LEU A 253 1.11 -5.82 -17.91
C LEU A 253 -0.30 -6.43 -17.77
N SER A 254 -0.42 -7.53 -17.02
CA SER A 254 -1.73 -8.06 -16.65
C SER A 254 -2.27 -7.33 -15.42
N PRO A 255 -3.60 -7.22 -15.23
CA PRO A 255 -4.18 -6.62 -14.03
C PRO A 255 -3.70 -7.29 -12.74
N ASP A 256 -3.55 -8.62 -12.76
CA ASP A 256 -3.06 -9.37 -11.62
C ASP A 256 -1.59 -9.03 -11.29
N MET A 257 -0.74 -8.81 -12.30
CA MET A 257 0.65 -8.39 -12.08
C MET A 257 0.74 -6.94 -11.61
N TRP A 258 -0.15 -6.07 -12.10
CA TRP A 258 -0.27 -4.70 -11.60
C TRP A 258 -0.62 -4.66 -10.11
N LEU A 259 -1.53 -5.53 -9.65
CA LEU A 259 -1.82 -5.69 -8.22
C LEU A 259 -0.62 -6.19 -7.41
N VAL A 260 0.20 -7.08 -8.00
CA VAL A 260 1.44 -7.53 -7.35
C VAL A 260 2.41 -6.35 -7.19
N LYS A 261 2.59 -5.52 -8.22
CA LYS A 261 3.40 -4.28 -8.12
C LYS A 261 2.90 -3.39 -6.99
N LEU A 262 1.61 -3.03 -6.99
CA LEU A 262 0.99 -2.20 -5.95
C LEU A 262 1.18 -2.74 -4.53
N LEU A 263 1.18 -4.07 -4.35
CA LEU A 263 1.31 -4.69 -3.03
C LEU A 263 2.76 -4.88 -2.57
N LEU A 264 3.72 -4.98 -3.49
CA LEU A 264 5.09 -5.36 -3.19
C LEU A 264 6.12 -4.27 -3.44
N GLY A 265 5.83 -3.24 -4.25
CA GLY A 265 6.82 -2.22 -4.58
C GLY A 265 7.34 -1.50 -3.33
N ALA A 266 6.44 -1.06 -2.44
CA ALA A 266 6.84 -0.51 -1.13
C ALA A 266 7.45 -1.52 -0.11
N LEU A 267 7.53 -2.83 -0.42
CA LEU A 267 7.98 -3.91 0.49
C LEU A 267 9.16 -4.75 -0.04
N ASP A 268 9.55 -4.54 -1.29
CA ASP A 268 10.61 -5.27 -1.95
C ASP A 268 11.30 -4.35 -2.94
N THR A 269 12.55 -4.01 -2.65
CA THR A 269 13.39 -3.15 -3.51
C THR A 269 13.47 -3.68 -4.94
N ALA A 270 13.30 -5.00 -5.14
CA ALA A 270 13.22 -5.56 -6.48
C ALA A 270 12.01 -5.02 -7.25
N TYR A 271 10.83 -4.87 -6.65
CA TYR A 271 9.63 -4.38 -7.35
C TYR A 271 9.65 -2.86 -7.54
N ASP A 272 10.15 -2.11 -6.55
CA ASP A 272 10.40 -0.65 -6.63
C ASP A 272 11.35 -0.29 -7.79
N SER A 273 12.52 -0.92 -7.83
CA SER A 273 13.56 -0.64 -8.85
C SER A 273 13.22 -1.05 -10.30
N HIS A 274 12.06 -1.67 -10.55
CA HIS A 274 11.62 -1.95 -11.94
C HIS A 274 11.05 -0.71 -12.64
N ASP A 275 10.62 0.31 -11.89
CA ASP A 275 10.08 1.57 -12.45
C ASP A 275 11.14 2.68 -12.49
N GLU A 276 12.04 2.69 -11.52
CA GLU A 276 13.18 3.60 -11.51
C GLU A 276 14.23 3.15 -12.54
N ARG A 277 14.28 3.84 -13.69
CA ARG A 277 15.44 3.74 -14.60
C ARG A 277 16.71 3.88 -13.76
N ARG A 278 17.50 2.79 -13.67
CA ARG A 278 18.88 2.78 -13.18
C ARG A 278 19.57 4.08 -13.63
N ARG A 279 19.79 4.99 -12.68
CA ARG A 279 20.66 6.14 -12.87
C ARG A 279 22.10 5.69 -13.09
#